data_AF-A0A833M386-F1
#
_entry.id   AF-A0A833M386-F1
#
_cell.length_a   1.000
_cell.length_b   1.000
_cell.length_c   1.000
_cell.angle_alpha   90.00
_cell.angle_beta   90.00
_cell.angle_gamma   90.00
#
_symmetry.space_group_name_H-M   'P 1'
#
loop_
_entity.id
_entity.type
_entity.pdbx_description
1 polymer ?
#
loop_
_entity_poly.entity_id
_entity_poly.type
_entity_poly.pdbx_seq_one_letter_code
_entity_poly.pdbx_strand_id
1 'polypeptide(L)' 'MCPEQKDLMNYVLGREVDQKIRSHIHVCKGCRRETARLEDGLLAEALEREIATFRPLSVRNGKK' A
#
# COMPACT_ATOMS: atom_id res chain seq x y z
N MET A 1 14.32 16.88 10.92
CA MET A 1 14.07 15.52 11.45
C MET A 1 13.08 14.84 10.52
N CYS A 2 13.30 13.58 10.13
CA CYS A 2 12.32 12.82 9.34
C CYS A 2 11.26 12.23 10.28
N PRO A 3 9.99 12.10 9.85
CA PRO A 3 8.95 11.37 10.58
C PRO A 3 9.33 9.90 10.76
N GLU A 4 8.78 9.27 11.80
CA GLU A 4 9.00 7.85 12.01
C GLU A 4 8.25 7.03 10.96
N GLN A 5 8.73 5.82 10.67
CA GLN A 5 8.10 4.95 9.68
C GLN A 5 6.64 4.64 10.04
N LYS A 6 6.32 4.53 11.33
CA LYS A 6 4.95 4.32 11.84
C LYS A 6 4.01 5.46 11.45
N ASP A 7 4.51 6.70 11.45
CA ASP A 7 3.73 7.88 11.12
C ASP A 7 3.44 7.94 9.62
N LEU A 8 4.44 7.59 8.78
CA LEU A 8 4.27 7.44 7.34
C LEU A 8 3.24 6.35 6.99
N MET A 9 3.27 5.23 7.73
CA MET A 9 2.28 4.15 7.57
C MET A 9 0.87 4.61 7.93
N ASN A 10 0.70 5.29 9.06
CA ASN A 10 -0.60 5.82 9.48
C ASN A 10 -1.16 6.84 8.48
N TYR A 11 -0.28 7.67 7.90
CA TYR A 11 -0.62 8.59 6.83
C TYR A 11 -1.14 7.86 5.58
N VAL A 12 -0.42 6.84 5.10
CA VAL A 12 -0.83 6.06 3.91
C VAL A 12 -2.14 5.32 4.14
N LEU A 13 -2.34 4.76 5.33
CA LEU A 13 -3.59 4.08 5.71
C LEU A 13 -4.76 5.05 5.93
N GLY A 14 -4.55 6.37 5.80
CA GLY A 14 -5.57 7.39 6.05
C GLY A 14 -6.04 7.46 7.50
N ARG A 15 -5.28 6.87 8.44
CA ARG A 15 -5.65 6.80 9.87
C ARG A 15 -5.36 8.10 10.60
N GLU A 16 -4.42 8.88 10.09
CA GLU A 16 -4.06 10.19 10.66
C GLU A 16 -3.79 11.20 9.55
N VAL A 17 -4.37 12.40 9.70
CA VAL A 17 -4.20 13.51 8.76
C VAL A 17 -3.36 14.59 9.44
N ASP A 18 -2.04 14.36 9.52
CA ASP A 18 -1.10 15.36 10.00
C ASP A 18 -0.56 16.20 8.82
N GLN A 19 -0.84 17.50 8.86
CA GLN A 19 -0.43 18.45 7.83
C GLN A 19 1.10 18.61 7.75
N LYS A 20 1.82 18.44 8.86
CA LYS A 20 3.29 18.50 8.90
C LYS A 20 3.89 17.28 8.22
N ILE A 21 3.34 16.09 8.45
CA ILE A 21 3.78 14.86 7.75
C ILE A 21 3.59 15.02 6.24
N ARG A 22 2.40 15.45 5.80
CA ARG A 22 2.13 15.71 4.39
C ARG A 22 3.12 16.70 3.78
N SER A 23 3.35 17.82 4.47
CA SER A 23 4.30 18.85 3.99
C SER A 23 5.73 18.31 3.93
N HIS A 24 6.12 17.49 4.91
CA HIS A 24 7.44 16.88 4.95
C HIS A 24 7.64 15.85 3.84
N ILE A 25 6.66 14.97 3.58
CA ILE A 25 6.69 14.01 2.45
C ILE A 25 6.85 14.76 1.13
N HIS A 26 6.19 15.92 1.00
CA HIS A 26 6.30 16.74 -0.20
C HIS A 26 7.72 17.28 -0.42
N VAL A 27 8.44 17.67 0.63
CA VAL A 27 9.76 18.30 0.51
C VAL A 27 10.92 17.29 0.58
N CYS A 28 10.78 16.23 1.39
CA CYS A 28 11.82 15.23 1.63
C CYS A 28 11.74 14.07 0.63
N LYS A 29 12.73 13.97 -0.28
CA LYS A 29 12.82 12.87 -1.26
C LYS A 29 12.89 11.49 -0.60
N GLY A 30 13.51 11.37 0.58
CA GLY A 30 13.60 10.12 1.34
C GLY A 30 12.22 9.64 1.79
N CYS A 31 11.48 10.50 2.50
CA CYS A 31 10.13 10.19 2.94
C CYS A 31 9.18 9.97 1.76
N ARG A 32 9.32 10.71 0.66
CA ARG A 32 8.53 10.48 -0.55
C ARG A 32 8.70 9.08 -1.12
N ARG A 33 9.94 8.58 -1.21
CA ARG A 33 10.23 7.21 -1.68
C ARG A 33 9.70 6.16 -0.71
N GLU A 34 9.86 6.38 0.59
CA GLU A 34 9.36 5.44 1.60
C GLU A 34 7.83 5.37 1.57
N THR A 35 7.14 6.50 1.48
CA THR A 35 5.68 6.56 1.33
C THR A 35 5.23 5.79 0.09
N ALA A 36 5.87 5.99 -1.07
CA ALA A 36 5.54 5.24 -2.28
C ALA A 36 5.77 3.72 -2.11
N ARG A 37 6.85 3.32 -1.44
CA ARG A 37 7.13 1.91 -1.14
C ARG A 37 6.05 1.28 -0.25
N LEU A 38 5.56 2.02 0.74
CA LEU A 38 4.46 1.58 1.61
C LEU A 38 3.15 1.45 0.83
N GLU A 39 2.85 2.40 -0.05
CA GLU A 39 1.70 2.36 -0.95
C GLU A 39 1.75 1.15 -1.89
N ASP A 40 2.91 0.87 -2.50
CA ASP A 40 3.12 -0.29 -3.36
C ASP A 40 2.93 -1.60 -2.62
N GLY A 41 3.41 -1.69 -1.37
CA GLY A 41 3.21 -2.88 -0.53
C GLY A 41 1.74 -3.14 -0.22
N LEU A 42 0.97 -2.08 0.08
CA LEU A 42 -0.47 -2.19 0.32
C LEU A 42 -1.24 -2.55 -0.97
N LEU A 43 -0.84 -1.98 -2.11
CA LEU A 43 -1.41 -2.31 -3.41
C LEU A 43 -1.16 -3.78 -3.77
N ALA A 44 0.06 -4.27 -3.55
CA ALA A 44 0.44 -5.65 -3.79
C ALA A 44 -0.37 -6.61 -2.90
N GLU A 45 -0.50 -6.31 -1.60
CA GLU A 45 -1.31 -7.13 -0.69
C GLU A 45 -2.79 -7.16 -1.10
N ALA A 46 -3.35 -6.01 -1.48
CA ALA A 46 -4.73 -5.93 -1.98
C ALA A 46 -4.89 -6.78 -3.26
N LEU A 47 -3.96 -6.67 -4.20
CA LEU A 47 -3.97 -7.44 -5.44
C LEU A 47 -3.84 -8.94 -5.19
N GLU A 48 -2.95 -9.36 -4.30
CA GLU A 48 -2.80 -10.77 -3.92
C GLU A 48 -4.10 -11.32 -3.31
N ARG A 49 -4.79 -10.51 -2.50
CA ARG A 49 -6.10 -10.87 -1.94
C ARG A 49 -7.16 -10.98 -3.02
N GLU A 50 -7.20 -10.05 -3.97
CA GLU A 50 -8.13 -10.11 -5.10
C GLU A 50 -7.88 -11.36 -5.97
N ILE A 51 -6.62 -11.68 -6.30
CA ILE A 51 -6.26 -12.91 -7.03
C ILE A 51 -6.69 -14.16 -6.25
N ALA A 52 -6.49 -14.19 -4.94
CA ALA A 52 -6.93 -15.30 -4.09
C ALA A 52 -8.46 -15.46 -4.09
N THR A 53 -9.22 -14.37 -4.17
CA THR A 53 -10.68 -14.41 -4.33
C THR A 53 -11.12 -14.80 -5.74
N PHE A 54 -10.31 -14.50 -6.76
CA PHE A 54 -10.51 -14.93 -8.14
C PHE A 54 -9.95 -16.34 -8.38
N ARG A 55 -10.16 -17.26 -7.42
CA ARG A 55 -10.08 -18.69 -7.72
C ARG A 55 -11.17 -18.98 -8.77
N PRO A 56 -10.83 -19.35 -10.02
CA PRO A 56 -11.83 -19.93 -10.90
C PRO A 56 -12.34 -21.18 -10.17
N LEU A 57 -13.63 -21.18 -9.80
CA LEU A 57 -14.35 -22.42 -9.53
C LEU A 57 -14.02 -23.34 -10.69
N SER A 58 -13.24 -24.38 -10.41
CA SER A 58 -12.76 -25.39 -11.34
C SER A 58 -13.64 -25.46 -12.59
N VAL A 59 -13.22 -24.84 -13.69
CA VAL A 59 -13.75 -25.25 -15.00
C VAL A 59 -13.38 -26.71 -15.06
N ARG A 60 -14.37 -27.58 -14.82
CA ARG A 60 -14.26 -29.01 -15.09
C ARG A 60 -13.77 -29.06 -16.51
N ASN A 61 -12.48 -29.34 -16.67
CA ASN A 61 -11.89 -29.61 -17.96
C ASN A 61 -12.56 -30.91 -18.36
N GLY A 62 -13.67 -30.78 -19.09
CA GLY A 62 -14.43 -31.88 -19.66
C GLY A 62 -13.50 -32.59 -20.61
N LYS A 63 -12.75 -33.54 -20.06
CA LYS A 63 -12.00 -34.53 -20.82
C LYS A 63 -13.07 -35.31 -21.61
N LYS A 64 -13.23 -34.93 -22.88
CA LYS A 64 -13.82 -35.77 -23.92
C LYS A 64 -12.98 -37.03 -24.08
#